data_AF-T2IQK3-F1
#
_entry.id   AF-T2IQK3-F1
#
_cell.length_a   1.000
_cell.length_b   1.000
_cell.length_c   1.000
_cell.angle_alpha   90.00
_cell.angle_beta   90.00
_cell.angle_gamma   90.00
#
_symmetry.space_group_name_H-M   'P 1'
#
loop_
_entity.id
_entity.type
_entity.pdbx_description
1 polymer ?
#
loop_
_entity_poly.entity_id
_entity_poly.type
_entity_poly.pdbx_seq_one_letter_code
_entity_poly.pdbx_strand_id
1 'polypeptide(L)'
;MSASEVQPPQSYRKEEVQEILHLAIARKTEVEELSRTQLWEIAAELDIDADVLQVAENDWLLQKQRQEKKDEFNQYRQGQLKRKVIRYAIINSFAMVLNFLAAGNLSWSLYILLFLGLPLTLDTFKTFQTEGEEYEQAFQQWYLKKEIKASISSVWNRIKTAWGS
;
A
#
# COMPACT_ATOMS: atom_id res chain seq x y z
N MET A 1 -2.15 41.47 -16.16
CA MET A 1 -2.15 40.75 -14.87
C MET A 1 -0.70 40.42 -14.60
N SER A 2 -0.03 41.21 -13.76
CA SER A 2 1.41 41.10 -13.52
C SER A 2 1.68 39.85 -12.69
N ALA A 3 2.45 38.91 -13.23
CA ALA A 3 3.01 37.82 -12.45
C ALA A 3 3.90 38.45 -11.38
N SER A 4 3.52 38.34 -10.10
CA SER A 4 4.35 38.77 -8.99
C SER A 4 5.72 38.09 -9.12
N GLU A 5 6.78 38.88 -9.25
CA GLU A 5 8.16 38.39 -9.14
C GLU A 5 8.34 37.81 -7.74
N VAL A 6 8.18 36.49 -7.60
CA VAL A 6 8.46 35.80 -6.35
C VAL A 6 9.97 35.78 -6.18
N GLN A 7 10.49 36.71 -5.37
CA GLN A 7 11.90 36.71 -4.99
C GLN A 7 12.18 35.52 -4.05
N PRO A 8 13.28 34.78 -4.25
CA PRO A 8 13.62 33.65 -3.40
C PRO A 8 13.91 34.12 -1.96
N PRO A 9 13.48 33.39 -0.93
CA PRO A 9 13.77 33.72 0.46
C PRO A 9 15.28 33.63 0.75
N GLN A 10 15.76 34.42 1.71
CA GLN A 10 17.18 34.45 2.10
C GLN A 10 17.63 33.21 2.90
N SER A 11 16.70 32.45 3.46
CA SER A 11 16.97 31.23 4.22
C SER A 11 15.90 30.18 3.94
N TYR A 12 16.33 28.94 3.76
CA TYR A 12 15.44 27.79 3.59
C TYR A 12 15.54 26.88 4.82
N ARG A 13 14.42 26.28 5.20
CA ARG A 13 14.40 25.17 6.15
C ARG A 13 14.97 23.92 5.51
N LYS A 14 15.41 22.97 6.34
CA LYS A 14 15.97 21.69 5.86
C LYS A 14 14.98 20.94 4.95
N GLU A 15 13.70 20.94 5.31
CA GLU A 15 12.65 20.30 4.53
C GLU A 15 12.50 20.95 3.14
N GLU A 16 12.59 22.28 3.08
CA GLU A 16 12.49 23.06 1.84
C GLU A 16 13.72 22.84 0.94
N VAL A 17 14.93 22.77 1.53
CA VAL A 17 16.16 22.46 0.78
C VAL A 17 16.07 21.07 0.14
N GLN A 18 15.59 20.07 0.88
CA GLN A 18 15.42 18.72 0.37
C GLN A 18 14.40 18.68 -0.79
N GLU A 19 13.28 19.38 -0.66
CA GLU A 19 12.24 19.43 -1.70
C GLU A 19 12.75 20.13 -2.97
N ILE A 20 13.46 21.24 -2.83
CA ILE A 20 14.06 21.97 -3.95
C ILE A 20 15.11 21.09 -4.65
N LEU A 21 15.96 20.39 -3.89
CA LEU A 21 16.98 19.50 -4.44
C LEU A 21 16.35 18.29 -5.16
N HIS A 22 15.32 17.68 -4.58
CA HIS A 22 14.56 16.60 -5.20
C HIS A 22 13.95 17.05 -6.54
N LEU A 23 13.34 18.23 -6.57
CA LEU A 23 12.76 18.80 -7.80
C LEU A 23 13.84 19.12 -8.84
N ALA A 24 14.99 19.63 -8.41
CA ALA A 24 16.11 19.90 -9.31
C ALA A 24 16.68 18.61 -9.94
N ILE A 25 16.84 17.55 -9.15
CA ILE A 25 17.32 16.24 -9.62
C ILE A 25 16.32 15.60 -10.59
N ALA A 26 15.02 15.64 -10.28
CA ALA A 26 13.95 15.13 -11.14
C ALA A 26 13.86 15.87 -12.49
N ARG A 27 14.30 17.14 -12.53
CA ARG A 27 14.36 17.93 -13.78
C ARG A 27 15.67 17.77 -14.55
N LYS A 28 16.78 17.49 -13.86
CA LYS A 28 18.12 17.36 -14.47
C LYS A 28 18.30 16.02 -15.17
N THR A 29 17.58 15.00 -14.73
CA THR A 29 17.79 13.61 -15.16
C THR A 29 16.62 13.18 -16.06
N GLU A 30 16.81 13.18 -17.38
CA GLU A 30 15.91 12.44 -18.30
C GLU A 30 16.02 10.91 -18.09
N VAL A 31 17.00 10.47 -17.30
CA VAL A 31 17.18 9.07 -16.90
C VAL A 31 16.28 8.77 -15.70
N GLU A 32 15.44 7.75 -15.84
CA GLU A 32 14.44 7.33 -14.87
C GLU A 32 15.06 6.78 -13.56
N GLU A 33 16.33 6.37 -13.59
CA GLU A 33 17.02 5.74 -12.46
C GLU A 33 18.48 6.20 -12.33
N LEU A 34 18.89 6.58 -11.11
CA LEU A 34 20.28 6.86 -10.74
C LEU A 34 20.94 5.60 -10.18
N SER A 35 22.17 5.32 -10.60
CA SER A 35 22.94 4.20 -10.06
C SER A 35 23.42 4.47 -8.64
N ARG A 36 23.67 3.40 -7.86
CA ARG A 36 24.25 3.51 -6.51
C ARG A 36 25.57 4.29 -6.52
N THR A 37 26.42 4.12 -7.52
CA THR A 37 27.69 4.84 -7.62
C THR A 37 27.46 6.35 -7.75
N GLN A 38 26.50 6.78 -8.58
CA GLN A 38 26.16 8.20 -8.75
C GLN A 38 25.58 8.81 -7.47
N LEU A 39 24.80 8.06 -6.69
CA LEU A 39 24.33 8.51 -5.38
C LEU A 39 25.51 8.83 -4.45
N TRP A 40 26.54 7.98 -4.44
CA TRP A 40 27.73 8.16 -3.60
C TRP A 40 28.62 9.31 -4.09
N GLU A 41 28.73 9.51 -5.40
CA GLU A 41 29.43 10.66 -5.98
C GLU A 41 28.75 11.98 -5.60
N ILE A 42 27.42 12.06 -5.71
CA ILE A 42 26.65 13.25 -5.31
C ILE A 42 26.81 13.53 -3.81
N ALA A 43 26.79 12.47 -2.97
CA ALA A 43 27.00 12.63 -1.54
C ALA A 43 28.41 13.17 -1.21
N ALA A 44 29.43 12.68 -1.91
CA ALA A 44 30.80 13.17 -1.77
C ALA A 44 30.93 14.64 -2.24
N GLU A 45 30.24 15.04 -3.31
CA GLU A 45 30.18 16.45 -3.76
C GLU A 45 29.47 17.36 -2.75
N LEU A 46 28.50 16.82 -2.00
CA LEU A 46 27.75 17.54 -0.97
C LEU A 46 28.43 17.49 0.41
N ASP A 47 29.66 16.96 0.51
CA ASP A 47 30.43 16.81 1.75
C ASP A 47 29.67 15.99 2.83
N ILE A 48 28.89 15.00 2.38
CA ILE A 48 28.19 14.06 3.26
C ILE A 48 29.11 12.89 3.54
N ASP A 49 29.35 12.62 4.83
CA ASP A 49 30.16 11.49 5.26
C ASP A 49 29.61 10.15 4.75
N ALA A 50 30.52 9.27 4.31
CA ALA A 50 30.18 7.97 3.76
C ALA A 50 29.48 7.05 4.80
N ASP A 51 29.79 7.19 6.08
CA ASP A 51 29.13 6.42 7.14
C ASP A 51 27.68 6.88 7.34
N VAL A 52 27.43 8.19 7.29
CA VAL A 52 26.09 8.79 7.35
C VAL A 52 25.26 8.36 6.15
N LEU A 53 25.83 8.39 4.94
CA LEU A 53 25.14 7.93 3.74
C LEU A 53 24.78 6.44 3.82
N GLN A 54 25.69 5.60 4.32
CA GLN A 54 25.45 4.17 4.46
C GLN A 54 24.34 3.86 5.48
N VAL A 55 24.31 4.58 6.60
CA VAL A 55 23.23 4.46 7.60
C VAL A 55 21.89 4.89 6.98
N ALA A 56 21.87 6.01 6.27
CA ALA A 56 20.67 6.51 5.59
C ALA A 56 20.16 5.56 4.50
N GLU A 57 21.05 4.95 3.69
CA GLU A 57 20.70 3.95 2.67
C GLU A 57 20.03 2.72 3.32
N ASN A 58 20.59 2.24 4.43
CA ASN A 58 20.05 1.09 5.15
C ASN A 58 18.69 1.41 5.81
N ASP A 59 18.56 2.58 6.44
CA ASP A 59 17.29 3.02 7.03
C ASP A 59 16.21 3.17 5.95
N TRP A 60 16.56 3.73 4.79
CA TRP A 60 15.66 3.83 3.66
C TRP A 60 15.24 2.45 3.12
N LEU A 61 16.17 1.50 3.00
CA LEU A 61 15.86 0.12 2.58
C LEU A 61 14.89 -0.56 3.55
N LEU A 62 15.12 -0.43 4.86
CA LEU A 62 14.24 -0.97 5.89
C LEU A 62 12.84 -0.34 5.84
N GLN A 63 12.76 0.97 5.63
CA GLN A 63 11.48 1.67 5.47
C GLN A 63 10.76 1.22 4.20
N LYS A 64 11.48 1.12 3.07
CA LYS A 64 10.93 0.66 1.80
C LYS A 64 10.36 -0.75 1.90
N GLN A 65 11.11 -1.69 2.50
CA GLN A 65 10.62 -3.05 2.73
C GLN A 65 9.35 -3.04 3.58
N ARG A 66 9.29 -2.24 4.65
CA ARG A 66 8.10 -2.12 5.48
C ARG A 66 6.91 -1.57 4.70
N GLN A 67 7.14 -0.57 3.86
CA GLN A 67 6.11 0.03 3.02
C GLN A 67 5.57 -0.97 2.00
N GLU A 68 6.43 -1.73 1.32
CA GLU A 68 6.03 -2.78 0.38
C GLU A 68 5.14 -3.84 1.05
N LYS A 69 5.45 -4.24 2.29
CA LYS A 69 4.60 -5.16 3.06
C LYS A 69 3.22 -4.56 3.37
N LYS A 70 3.18 -3.27 3.73
CA LYS A 70 1.91 -2.56 3.98
C LYS A 70 1.08 -2.46 2.71
N ASP A 71 1.70 -2.19 1.57
CA ASP A 71 1.02 -2.11 0.28
C ASP A 71 0.45 -3.47 -0.13
N GLU A 72 1.21 -4.56 0.06
CA GLU A 72 0.71 -5.91 -0.17
C GLU A 72 -0.48 -6.26 0.74
N PHE A 73 -0.42 -5.87 2.01
CA PHE A 73 -1.53 -6.05 2.95
C PHE A 73 -2.77 -5.25 2.54
N ASN A 74 -2.59 -4.01 2.08
CA ASN A 74 -3.67 -3.17 1.57
C ASN A 74 -4.33 -3.80 0.33
N GLN A 75 -3.53 -4.31 -0.62
CA GLN A 75 -4.04 -5.04 -1.79
C GLN A 75 -4.80 -6.31 -1.38
N TYR A 76 -4.29 -7.06 -0.40
CA TYR A 76 -4.96 -8.23 0.14
C TYR A 76 -6.34 -7.89 0.72
N ARG A 77 -6.43 -6.83 1.55
CA ARG A 77 -7.71 -6.38 2.13
C ARG A 77 -8.69 -5.90 1.05
N GLN A 78 -8.22 -5.12 0.08
CA GLN A 78 -9.04 -4.69 -1.05
C GLN A 78 -9.56 -5.87 -1.87
N GLY A 79 -8.73 -6.89 -2.10
CA GLY A 79 -9.14 -8.12 -2.78
C GLY A 79 -10.24 -8.88 -2.05
N GLN A 80 -10.14 -8.99 -0.71
CA GLN A 80 -11.17 -9.62 0.11
C GLN A 80 -12.48 -8.84 0.08
N LEU A 81 -12.41 -7.51 0.12
CA LEU A 81 -13.59 -6.67 0.00
C LEU A 81 -14.23 -6.80 -1.39
N LYS A 82 -13.44 -6.76 -2.46
CA LYS A 82 -13.94 -6.99 -3.84
C LYS A 82 -14.69 -8.31 -3.96
N ARG A 83 -14.17 -9.40 -3.37
CA ARG A 83 -14.86 -10.71 -3.36
C ARG A 83 -16.19 -10.66 -2.63
N LYS A 84 -16.25 -10.03 -1.45
CA LYS A 84 -17.50 -9.84 -0.71
C LYS A 84 -18.51 -9.03 -1.52
N VAL A 85 -18.08 -7.92 -2.12
CA VAL A 85 -18.91 -7.05 -2.95
C VAL A 85 -19.42 -7.77 -4.19
N ILE A 86 -18.57 -8.53 -4.90
CA ILE A 86 -19.00 -9.29 -6.09
C ILE A 86 -20.02 -10.35 -5.70
N ARG A 87 -19.76 -11.13 -4.64
CA ARG A 87 -20.71 -12.14 -4.15
C ARG A 87 -22.05 -11.51 -3.78
N TYR A 88 -21.99 -10.37 -3.12
CA TYR A 88 -23.16 -9.57 -2.76
C TYR A 88 -23.95 -9.12 -3.99
N ALA A 89 -23.25 -8.56 -4.99
CA ALA A 89 -23.85 -8.08 -6.21
C ALA A 89 -24.54 -9.21 -6.99
N ILE A 90 -23.94 -10.40 -7.05
CA ILE A 90 -24.54 -11.57 -7.73
C ILE A 90 -25.82 -12.02 -7.03
N ILE A 91 -25.82 -12.15 -5.70
CA ILE A 91 -27.01 -12.59 -4.95
C ILE A 91 -28.14 -11.56 -5.10
N ASN A 92 -27.82 -10.28 -4.97
CA ASN A 92 -28.82 -9.22 -5.06
C ASN A 92 -29.34 -9.04 -6.48
N SER A 93 -28.48 -9.12 -7.51
CA SER A 93 -28.93 -9.04 -8.91
C SER A 93 -29.82 -10.23 -9.26
N PHE A 94 -29.47 -11.44 -8.82
CA PHE A 94 -30.31 -12.62 -9.01
C PHE A 94 -31.67 -12.49 -8.31
N ALA A 95 -31.67 -12.05 -7.04
CA ALA A 95 -32.91 -11.83 -6.29
C ALA A 95 -33.79 -10.73 -6.93
N MET A 96 -33.17 -9.67 -7.47
CA MET A 96 -33.86 -8.58 -8.14
C MET A 96 -34.51 -9.02 -9.44
N VAL A 97 -33.81 -9.82 -10.27
CA VAL A 97 -34.34 -10.39 -11.51
C VAL A 97 -35.47 -11.38 -11.22
N LEU A 98 -35.29 -12.28 -10.24
CA LEU A 98 -36.31 -13.26 -9.85
C LEU A 98 -37.57 -12.56 -9.34
N ASN A 99 -37.41 -11.53 -8.49
CA ASN A 99 -38.53 -10.76 -7.97
C ASN A 99 -39.25 -9.95 -9.06
N PHE A 100 -38.52 -9.40 -10.04
CA PHE A 100 -39.11 -8.72 -11.20
C PHE A 100 -39.94 -9.69 -12.07
N LEU A 101 -39.41 -10.88 -12.34
CA LEU A 101 -40.11 -11.94 -13.10
C LEU A 101 -41.34 -12.49 -12.35
N ALA A 102 -41.26 -12.61 -11.01
CA ALA A 102 -42.30 -13.22 -10.19
C ALA A 102 -43.45 -12.25 -9.83
N ALA A 103 -43.14 -10.99 -9.53
CA ALA A 103 -44.11 -10.04 -8.97
C ALA A 103 -44.39 -8.83 -9.88
N GLY A 104 -43.60 -8.60 -10.93
CA GLY A 104 -43.70 -7.40 -11.78
C GLY A 104 -43.34 -6.08 -11.06
N ASN A 105 -43.00 -6.14 -9.78
CA ASN A 105 -42.64 -5.01 -8.93
C ASN A 105 -41.50 -5.38 -7.94
N LEU A 106 -40.86 -4.40 -7.31
CA LEU A 106 -39.74 -4.60 -6.38
C LEU A 106 -40.17 -4.68 -4.90
N SER A 107 -41.12 -5.56 -4.54
CA SER A 107 -41.70 -5.55 -3.18
C SER A 107 -40.81 -6.17 -2.09
N TRP A 108 -40.21 -7.36 -2.28
CA TRP A 108 -39.48 -8.05 -1.19
C TRP A 108 -37.95 -7.96 -1.32
N SER A 109 -37.45 -7.70 -2.53
CA SER A 109 -36.01 -7.54 -2.80
C SER A 109 -35.39 -6.31 -2.13
N LEU A 110 -36.17 -5.25 -1.87
CA LEU A 110 -35.72 -4.04 -1.15
C LEU A 110 -35.31 -4.35 0.29
N TYR A 111 -36.03 -5.23 0.99
CA TYR A 111 -35.68 -5.63 2.35
C TYR A 111 -34.40 -6.48 2.38
N ILE A 112 -34.22 -7.36 1.40
CA ILE A 112 -32.98 -8.12 1.21
C ILE A 112 -31.81 -7.15 0.92
N LEU A 113 -31.99 -6.18 0.03
CA LEU A 113 -30.97 -5.18 -0.28
C LEU A 113 -30.56 -4.35 0.96
N LEU A 114 -31.51 -3.99 1.82
CA LEU A 114 -31.27 -3.22 3.03
C LEU A 114 -30.55 -4.03 4.11
N PHE A 115 -31.03 -5.24 4.38
CA PHE A 115 -30.48 -6.10 5.44
C PHE A 115 -29.05 -6.55 5.13
N LEU A 116 -28.76 -6.70 3.84
CA LEU A 116 -27.54 -7.30 3.34
C LEU A 116 -26.54 -6.15 2.96
N GLY A 117 -27.02 -4.93 2.66
CA GLY A 117 -26.19 -3.78 2.29
C GLY A 117 -25.58 -3.05 3.49
N LEU A 118 -26.26 -3.05 4.64
CA LEU A 118 -25.79 -2.48 5.91
C LEU A 118 -24.45 -3.04 6.41
N PRO A 119 -24.23 -4.37 6.45
CA PRO A 119 -22.93 -4.91 6.85
C PRO A 119 -21.83 -4.62 5.81
N LEU A 120 -22.16 -4.46 4.53
CA LEU A 120 -21.20 -4.16 3.46
C LEU A 120 -20.64 -2.74 3.55
N THR A 121 -21.47 -1.76 3.92
CA THR A 121 -21.02 -0.36 4.09
C THR A 121 -20.09 -0.21 5.28
N LEU A 122 -20.36 -0.89 6.40
CA LEU A 122 -19.50 -0.91 7.59
C LEU A 122 -18.14 -1.58 7.31
N ASP A 123 -18.14 -2.72 6.62
CA ASP A 123 -16.91 -3.41 6.21
C ASP A 123 -16.08 -2.57 5.23
N THR A 124 -16.75 -1.78 4.38
CA THR A 124 -16.09 -0.85 3.45
C THR A 124 -15.40 0.28 4.21
N PHE A 125 -16.11 0.95 5.12
CA PHE A 125 -15.54 2.04 5.91
C PHE A 125 -14.33 1.58 6.74
N LYS A 126 -14.42 0.41 7.38
CA LYS A 126 -13.31 -0.21 8.13
C LYS A 126 -12.13 -0.66 7.27
N THR A 127 -12.33 -0.91 5.98
CA THR A 127 -11.28 -1.33 5.05
C THR A 127 -10.56 -0.13 4.44
N PHE A 128 -11.27 0.99 4.25
CA PHE A 128 -10.66 2.26 3.81
C PHE A 128 -10.04 3.07 4.94
N GLN A 129 -10.37 2.77 6.20
CA GLN A 129 -9.66 3.32 7.35
C GLN A 129 -8.29 2.64 7.49
N THR A 130 -7.28 3.26 6.88
CA THR A 130 -5.86 2.87 6.90
C THR A 130 -5.12 3.32 8.17
N GLU A 131 -5.85 3.87 9.14
CA GLU A 131 -5.32 4.46 10.36
C GLU A 131 -6.09 3.97 11.58
N GLY A 132 -5.38 3.42 12.57
CA GLY A 132 -5.95 2.95 13.83
C GLY A 132 -5.26 1.69 14.38
N GLU A 133 -5.42 1.44 15.68
CA GLU A 133 -4.83 0.28 16.36
C GLU A 133 -5.27 -1.05 15.72
N GLU A 134 -6.53 -1.13 15.29
CA GLU A 134 -7.10 -2.29 14.59
C GLU A 134 -6.37 -2.58 13.26
N TYR A 135 -5.93 -1.54 12.55
CA TYR A 135 -5.17 -1.69 11.29
C TYR A 135 -3.80 -2.30 11.57
N GLU A 136 -3.09 -1.76 12.56
CA GLU A 136 -1.75 -2.24 12.91
C GLU A 136 -1.81 -3.67 13.46
N GLN A 137 -2.78 -3.99 14.32
CA GLN A 137 -2.97 -5.37 14.80
C GLN A 137 -3.26 -6.36 13.67
N ALA A 138 -4.12 -5.99 12.72
CA ALA A 138 -4.43 -6.84 11.58
C ALA A 138 -3.22 -7.02 10.65
N PHE A 139 -2.42 -5.97 10.46
CA PHE A 139 -1.16 -6.02 9.70
C PHE A 139 -0.15 -6.96 10.38
N GLN A 140 0.07 -6.81 11.70
CA GLN A 140 0.98 -7.65 12.47
C GLN A 140 0.56 -9.13 12.42
N GLN A 141 -0.72 -9.44 12.61
CA GLN A 141 -1.22 -10.81 12.51
C GLN A 141 -1.04 -11.40 11.10
N TRP A 142 -1.28 -10.61 10.06
CA TRP A 142 -1.07 -11.02 8.68
C TRP A 142 0.41 -11.26 8.38
N TYR A 143 1.28 -10.34 8.83
CA TYR A 143 2.72 -10.41 8.66
C TYR A 143 3.29 -11.66 9.34
N LEU A 144 2.95 -11.91 10.60
CA LEU A 144 3.37 -13.09 11.36
C LEU A 144 2.93 -14.39 10.68
N LYS A 145 1.67 -14.48 10.25
CA LYS A 145 1.16 -15.67 9.53
C LYS A 145 1.93 -15.92 8.24
N LYS A 146 2.31 -14.86 7.52
CA LYS A 146 3.04 -14.96 6.25
C LYS A 146 4.49 -15.41 6.47
N GLU A 147 5.17 -14.82 7.44
CA GLU A 147 6.55 -15.15 7.80
C GLU A 147 6.67 -16.58 8.33
N ILE A 148 5.79 -16.99 9.24
CA ILE A 148 5.75 -18.35 9.77
C ILE A 148 5.53 -19.37 8.65
N LYS A 149 4.61 -19.10 7.71
CA LYS A 149 4.33 -20.00 6.58
C LYS A 149 5.53 -20.13 5.64
N ALA A 150 6.25 -19.04 5.39
CA ALA A 150 7.45 -19.04 4.56
C ALA A 150 8.62 -19.78 5.23
N SER A 151 8.81 -19.59 6.53
CA SER A 151 9.85 -20.27 7.30
C SER A 151 9.58 -21.78 7.38
N ILE A 152 8.35 -22.19 7.67
CA ILE A 152 7.97 -23.61 7.75
C ILE A 152 8.15 -24.31 6.40
N SER A 153 7.71 -23.68 5.29
CA SER A 153 7.86 -24.28 3.97
C SER A 153 9.34 -24.44 3.57
N SER A 154 10.19 -23.49 3.94
CA SER A 154 11.64 -23.56 3.70
C SER A 154 12.31 -24.71 4.48
N VAL A 155 11.91 -24.90 5.75
CA VAL A 155 12.42 -25.98 6.61
C VAL A 155 11.92 -27.35 6.12
N TRP A 156 10.65 -27.44 5.75
CA TRP A 156 10.06 -28.67 5.20
C TRP A 156 10.76 -29.09 3.89
N ASN A 157 11.05 -28.13 3.01
CA ASN A 157 11.79 -28.41 1.78
C ASN A 157 13.19 -28.96 2.07
N ARG A 158 13.91 -28.40 3.04
CA ARG A 158 15.24 -28.88 3.45
C ARG A 158 15.20 -30.30 4.04
N ILE A 159 14.21 -30.61 4.87
CA ILE A 159 14.03 -31.96 5.44
C ILE A 159 13.69 -32.96 4.34
N LYS A 160 12.78 -32.61 3.43
CA LYS A 160 12.41 -33.47 2.29
C LYS A 160 13.61 -33.77 1.39
N THR A 161 14.47 -32.78 1.12
CA THR A 161 15.70 -33.00 0.34
C THR A 161 16.74 -33.84 1.09
N ALA A 162 16.81 -33.73 2.42
CA ALA A 162 17.76 -34.51 3.23
C ALA A 162 17.35 -35.97 3.44
N TRP A 163 16.05 -36.28 3.38
CA TRP A 163 15.51 -37.65 3.48
C TRP A 163 15.24 -38.32 2.14
N GLY A 164 15.29 -37.56 1.04
CA GLY A 164 15.10 -38.05 -0.33
C GLY A 164 16.41 -38.35 -1.08
N SER A 165 17.55 -38.32 -0.38
CA SER A 165 18.90 -38.63 -0.87
C SER A 165 19.49 -39.77 -0.07
#